data_AF-A0A1Q9P780-F1
#
_entry.id   AF-A0A1Q9P780-F1
#
_cell.length_a   1.000
_cell.length_b   1.000
_cell.length_c   1.000
_cell.angle_alpha   90.00
_cell.angle_beta   90.00
_cell.angle_gamma   90.00
#
_symmetry.space_group_name_H-M   'P 1'
#
loop_
_entity.id
_entity.type
_entity.pdbx_description
1 polymer ?
#
loop_
_entity_poly.entity_id
_entity_poly.type
_entity_poly.pdbx_seq_one_letter_code
_entity_poly.pdbx_strand_id
1 'polypeptide(L)'
;MQFTEIIDLIIEFVQSPIFLFAFGMIIVVGAARLATRSKSQSGVPVMKQMRRMTSELDKNKEVSEPVVRSRQDIITQKFNSQMQAIGLEPATSSGYVPVSHTPLARFLIERGVHNDTVSAILAGLMEEENETDVQAIIDAAADTPGVDLTGAELEKAKQLAVDEWNNVRRFRET
;
A
#
# COMPACT_ATOMS: atom_id res chain seq x y z
N MET A 1 49.79 -59.49 9.81
CA MET A 1 50.41 -59.23 8.49
C MET A 1 49.39 -58.75 7.46
N GLN A 2 48.15 -59.27 7.40
CA GLN A 2 47.14 -58.78 6.44
C GLN A 2 46.72 -57.31 6.65
N PHE A 3 46.72 -56.80 7.89
CA PHE A 3 46.31 -55.42 8.18
C PHE A 3 47.30 -54.38 7.65
N THR A 4 48.60 -54.69 7.66
CA THR A 4 49.65 -53.80 7.11
C THR A 4 49.58 -53.72 5.59
N GLU A 5 49.29 -54.85 4.91
CA GLU A 5 49.11 -54.87 3.44
C GLU A 5 47.91 -54.04 2.98
N ILE A 6 46.82 -54.04 3.75
CA ILE A 6 45.64 -53.21 3.46
C ILE A 6 45.96 -51.73 3.62
N ILE A 7 46.75 -51.35 4.64
CA ILE A 7 47.16 -49.96 4.86
C ILE A 7 48.08 -49.50 3.72
N ASP A 8 49.04 -50.31 3.31
CA ASP A 8 49.98 -49.96 2.25
C ASP A 8 49.26 -49.80 0.90
N LEU A 9 48.28 -50.68 0.60
CA LEU A 9 47.43 -50.57 -0.58
C LEU A 9 46.62 -49.25 -0.60
N ILE A 10 46.09 -48.84 0.56
CA ILE A 10 45.36 -47.57 0.69
C ILE A 10 46.29 -46.38 0.49
N ILE A 11 47.50 -46.43 1.06
CA ILE A 11 48.50 -45.37 0.91
C ILE A 11 48.92 -45.22 -0.55
N GLU A 12 49.20 -46.34 -1.24
CA GLU A 12 49.56 -46.34 -2.65
C GLU A 12 48.42 -45.80 -3.54
N PHE A 13 47.18 -46.19 -3.23
CA PHE A 13 46.01 -45.66 -3.93
C PHE A 13 45.83 -44.15 -3.73
N VAL A 14 46.01 -43.64 -2.50
CA VAL A 14 45.90 -42.21 -2.18
C VAL A 14 47.03 -41.40 -2.82
N GLN A 15 48.24 -41.98 -2.94
CA GLN A 15 49.37 -41.34 -3.60
C GLN A 15 49.33 -41.47 -5.13
N SER A 16 48.42 -42.27 -5.68
CA SER A 16 48.31 -42.44 -7.12
C SER A 16 48.01 -41.10 -7.81
N PRO A 17 48.66 -40.80 -8.95
CA PRO A 17 48.46 -39.54 -9.66
C PRO A 17 47.01 -39.36 -10.14
N ILE A 18 46.31 -40.47 -10.40
CA ILE A 18 44.90 -40.51 -10.80
C ILE A 18 44.00 -40.07 -9.64
N PHE A 19 44.25 -40.58 -8.43
CA PHE A 19 43.46 -40.21 -7.24
C PHE A 19 43.65 -38.74 -6.90
N LEU A 20 44.89 -38.23 -6.91
CA LEU A 20 45.18 -36.82 -6.65
C LEU A 20 44.52 -35.90 -7.69
N PHE A 21 44.50 -36.30 -8.96
CA PHE A 21 43.82 -35.55 -10.02
C PHE A 21 42.30 -35.51 -9.82
N ALA A 22 41.68 -36.66 -9.51
CA ALA A 22 40.25 -36.74 -9.24
C ALA A 22 39.86 -35.92 -8.00
N PHE A 23 40.64 -36.01 -6.93
CA PHE A 23 40.43 -35.23 -5.70
C PHE A 23 40.58 -33.74 -5.94
N GLY A 24 41.61 -33.33 -6.70
CA GLY A 24 41.79 -31.95 -7.13
C GLY A 24 40.61 -31.42 -7.95
N MET A 25 40.09 -32.22 -8.88
CA MET A 25 38.89 -31.87 -9.67
C MET A 25 37.66 -31.71 -8.79
N ILE A 26 37.45 -32.56 -7.78
CA ILE A 26 36.34 -32.43 -6.83
C ILE A 26 36.47 -31.12 -6.04
N ILE A 27 37.66 -30.75 -5.60
CA ILE A 27 37.90 -29.47 -4.91
C ILE A 27 37.62 -28.29 -5.85
N VAL A 28 38.12 -28.33 -7.09
CA VAL A 28 37.91 -27.27 -8.08
C VAL A 28 36.42 -27.10 -8.40
N VAL A 29 35.69 -28.20 -8.64
CA VAL A 29 34.25 -28.17 -8.89
C VAL A 29 33.48 -27.70 -7.65
N GLY A 30 33.88 -28.14 -6.45
CA GLY A 30 33.30 -27.70 -5.19
C GLY A 30 33.49 -26.21 -4.94
N ALA A 31 34.72 -25.71 -5.14
CA ALA A 31 35.08 -24.30 -5.02
C ALA A 31 34.39 -23.44 -6.10
N ALA A 32 34.34 -23.92 -7.35
CA ALA A 32 33.61 -23.27 -8.42
C ALA A 32 32.12 -23.18 -8.07
N ARG A 33 31.50 -24.26 -7.57
CA ARG A 33 30.08 -24.28 -7.18
C ARG A 33 29.77 -23.36 -6.00
N LEU A 34 30.71 -23.21 -5.06
CA LEU A 34 30.62 -22.26 -3.96
C LEU A 34 30.81 -20.81 -4.43
N ALA A 35 31.71 -20.56 -5.38
CA ALA A 35 31.93 -19.25 -5.96
C ALA A 35 30.78 -18.82 -6.88
N THR A 36 30.16 -19.75 -7.61
CA THR A 36 28.99 -19.52 -8.48
C THR A 36 27.68 -19.55 -7.72
N ARG A 37 27.68 -19.78 -6.40
CA ARG A 37 26.49 -19.53 -5.57
C ARG A 37 26.25 -18.02 -5.60
N SER A 38 25.45 -17.60 -6.57
CA SER A 38 25.00 -16.22 -6.71
C SER A 38 24.55 -15.74 -5.33
N LYS A 39 25.13 -14.62 -4.89
CA LYS A 39 24.59 -13.86 -3.76
C LYS A 39 23.10 -13.72 -4.06
N SER A 40 22.28 -14.40 -3.25
CA SER A 40 20.82 -14.33 -3.27
C SER A 40 20.43 -12.92 -3.66
N GLN A 41 19.90 -12.79 -4.88
CA GLN A 41 19.50 -11.54 -5.50
C GLN A 41 18.84 -10.67 -4.42
N SER A 42 19.49 -9.55 -4.08
CA SER A 42 18.91 -8.59 -3.15
C SER A 42 17.70 -8.00 -3.87
N GLY A 43 16.55 -8.68 -3.71
CA GLY A 43 15.29 -8.20 -4.23
C GLY A 43 15.04 -6.79 -3.73
N VAL A 44 14.31 -6.02 -4.53
CA VAL A 44 13.84 -4.68 -4.21
C VAL A 44 13.43 -4.61 -2.73
N PRO A 45 13.83 -3.57 -1.96
CA PRO A 45 13.62 -3.52 -0.51
C PRO A 45 12.19 -3.88 -0.06
N VAL A 46 11.20 -3.46 -0.86
CA VAL A 46 9.77 -3.76 -0.66
C VAL A 46 9.49 -5.27 -0.71
N MET A 47 10.07 -6.01 -1.66
CA MET A 47 9.89 -7.47 -1.75
C MET A 47 10.52 -8.20 -0.56
N LYS A 48 11.67 -7.72 -0.07
CA LYS A 48 12.32 -8.30 1.11
C LYS A 48 11.46 -8.11 2.35
N GLN A 49 10.81 -6.94 2.47
CA GLN A 49 9.89 -6.63 3.55
C GLN A 49 8.62 -7.47 3.46
N MET A 50 7.99 -7.57 2.29
CA MET A 50 6.84 -8.45 2.07
C MET A 50 7.14 -9.91 2.42
N ARG A 51 8.26 -10.45 1.93
CA ARG A 51 8.67 -11.83 2.21
C ARG A 51 8.92 -12.08 3.70
N ARG A 52 9.42 -11.07 4.42
CA ARG A 52 9.61 -11.15 5.87
C ARG A 52 8.28 -11.20 6.60
N MET A 53 7.33 -10.33 6.24
CA MET A 53 5.97 -10.33 6.82
C MET A 53 5.24 -11.66 6.54
N THR A 54 5.30 -12.18 5.31
CA THR A 54 4.72 -13.49 4.96
C THR A 54 5.34 -14.61 5.80
N SER A 55 6.67 -14.63 5.97
CA SER A 55 7.31 -15.64 6.82
C SER A 55 6.99 -15.47 8.32
N GLU A 56 6.67 -14.26 8.78
CA GLU A 56 6.28 -14.01 10.17
C GLU A 56 4.84 -14.48 10.42
N LEU A 57 3.94 -14.24 9.47
CA LEU A 57 2.57 -14.78 9.43
C LEU A 57 2.56 -16.31 9.44
N ASP A 58 3.33 -16.94 8.54
CA ASP A 58 3.42 -18.41 8.44
C ASP A 58 3.93 -19.06 9.73
N LYS A 59 4.66 -18.31 10.57
CA LYS A 59 5.23 -18.79 11.84
C LYS A 59 4.38 -18.40 13.05
N ASN A 60 3.17 -17.87 12.87
CA ASN A 60 2.33 -17.31 13.93
C ASN A 60 3.09 -16.33 14.84
N LYS A 61 4.01 -15.55 14.26
CA LYS A 61 4.72 -14.49 14.97
C LYS A 61 4.00 -13.17 14.74
N GLU A 62 4.10 -12.29 15.73
CA GLU A 62 3.65 -10.90 15.60
C GLU A 62 4.37 -10.26 14.40
N VAL A 63 3.58 -9.78 13.44
CA VAL A 63 4.09 -9.27 12.17
C VAL A 63 4.75 -7.93 12.41
N SER A 64 6.00 -7.78 11.99
CA SER A 64 6.71 -6.50 12.07
C SER A 64 5.99 -5.46 11.20
N GLU A 65 5.40 -4.43 11.83
CA GLU A 65 4.77 -3.31 11.12
C GLU A 65 5.76 -2.66 10.14
N PRO A 66 5.28 -2.20 8.97
CA PRO A 66 6.12 -1.46 8.05
C PRO A 66 6.56 -0.13 8.66
N VAL A 67 7.84 0.23 8.47
CA VAL A 67 8.44 1.48 8.98
C VAL A 67 7.75 2.73 8.44
N VAL A 68 7.12 2.63 7.27
CA VAL A 68 6.39 3.72 6.62
C VAL A 68 4.91 3.36 6.60
N ARG A 69 4.10 4.11 7.37
CA ARG A 69 2.65 3.98 7.38
C ARG A 69 2.05 4.64 6.14
N SER A 70 1.07 3.99 5.52
CA SER A 70 0.34 4.62 4.41
C SER A 70 -0.51 5.78 4.93
N ARG A 71 -0.88 6.72 4.05
CA ARG A 71 -1.80 7.80 4.41
C ARG A 71 -3.11 7.26 5.00
N GLN A 72 -3.61 6.15 4.44
CA GLN A 72 -4.83 5.51 4.90
C GLN A 72 -4.68 4.90 6.30
N ASP A 73 -3.51 4.34 6.64
CA ASP A 73 -3.25 3.80 7.99
C ASP A 73 -3.24 4.92 9.03
N ILE A 74 -2.63 6.06 8.69
CA ILE A 74 -2.61 7.25 9.57
C ILE A 74 -4.04 7.76 9.81
N ILE A 75 -4.84 7.87 8.76
CA ILE A 75 -6.24 8.29 8.83
C ILE A 75 -7.04 7.31 9.69
N THR A 76 -6.88 6.01 9.45
CA THR A 76 -7.58 4.95 10.17
C THR A 76 -7.22 4.95 11.66
N GLN A 77 -5.94 5.13 12.00
CA GLN A 77 -5.50 5.24 13.39
C GLN A 77 -6.11 6.46 14.08
N LYS A 78 -6.13 7.61 13.40
CA LYS A 78 -6.70 8.85 13.95
C LYS A 78 -8.21 8.73 14.16
N PHE A 79 -8.92 8.13 13.20
CA PHE A 79 -10.34 7.85 13.29
C PHE A 79 -10.68 6.91 14.46
N ASN A 80 -9.96 5.79 14.57
CA ASN A 80 -10.17 4.83 15.66
C ASN A 80 -9.91 5.47 17.03
N SER A 81 -8.86 6.29 17.14
CA SER A 81 -8.55 7.04 18.37
C SER A 81 -9.67 8.01 18.74
N GLN A 82 -10.20 8.75 17.77
CA GLN A 82 -11.31 9.69 17.99
C GLN A 82 -12.62 8.96 18.34
N MET A 83 -12.92 7.82 17.71
CA MET A 83 -14.08 7.00 18.02
C MET A 83 -14.03 6.43 19.44
N GLN A 84 -12.87 5.91 19.86
CA GLN A 84 -12.68 5.44 21.23
C GLN A 84 -12.82 6.58 22.24
N ALA A 85 -12.31 7.77 21.93
CA ALA A 85 -12.43 8.95 22.80
C ALA A 85 -13.89 9.37 23.04
N ILE A 86 -14.80 9.09 22.11
CA ILE A 86 -16.24 9.34 22.22
C ILE A 86 -17.05 8.10 22.62
N GLY A 87 -16.39 6.99 22.97
CA GLY A 87 -17.05 5.77 23.46
C GLY A 87 -17.76 4.95 22.38
N LEU A 88 -17.41 5.13 21.11
CA LEU A 88 -17.99 4.39 19.99
C LEU A 88 -17.02 3.32 19.48
N GLU A 89 -17.55 2.16 19.10
CA GLU A 89 -16.77 1.09 18.46
C GLU A 89 -16.74 1.26 16.93
N PRO A 90 -15.56 1.32 16.30
CA PRO A 90 -15.46 1.38 14.84
C PRO A 90 -16.02 0.10 14.21
N ALA A 91 -16.84 0.27 13.17
CA ALA A 91 -17.47 -0.85 12.48
C ALA A 91 -16.40 -1.81 11.91
N THR A 92 -16.39 -3.04 12.40
CA THR A 92 -15.39 -4.09 12.10
C THR A 92 -15.50 -4.70 10.70
N SER A 93 -16.42 -4.22 9.86
CA SER A 93 -16.78 -4.88 8.60
C SER A 93 -15.74 -4.72 7.48
N SER A 94 -14.77 -3.80 7.57
CA SER A 94 -13.74 -3.67 6.54
C SER A 94 -12.35 -3.20 7.00
N GLY A 95 -12.12 -2.85 8.27
CA GLY A 95 -10.82 -2.32 8.73
C GLY A 95 -10.43 -0.96 8.11
N TYR A 96 -11.24 -0.43 7.19
CA TYR A 96 -11.09 0.86 6.56
C TYR A 96 -12.27 1.75 6.95
N VAL A 97 -11.97 2.99 7.29
CA VAL A 97 -12.98 4.02 7.53
C VAL A 97 -13.79 4.20 6.24
N PRO A 98 -15.13 4.06 6.25
CA PRO A 98 -15.93 4.39 5.08
C PRO A 98 -15.71 5.88 4.78
N VAL A 99 -15.23 6.17 3.58
CA VAL A 99 -15.10 7.56 3.12
C VAL A 99 -16.53 8.08 2.99
N SER A 100 -17.00 8.82 3.99
CA SER A 100 -18.31 9.46 3.95
C SER A 100 -18.28 10.53 2.88
N HIS A 101 -18.61 10.16 1.65
CA HIS A 101 -18.77 11.12 0.56
C HIS A 101 -20.00 11.97 0.89
N THR A 102 -19.83 13.29 0.79
CA THR A 102 -20.97 14.22 0.86
C THR A 102 -21.93 13.93 -0.30
N PRO A 103 -23.24 14.17 -0.16
CA PRO A 103 -24.22 14.01 -1.25
C PRO A 103 -23.78 14.55 -2.63
N LEU A 104 -23.15 15.72 -2.68
CA LEU A 104 -22.56 16.35 -3.85
C LEU A 104 -21.35 15.56 -4.35
N ALA A 105 -20.40 15.19 -3.47
CA ALA A 105 -19.27 14.36 -3.90
C ALA A 105 -19.73 13.05 -4.51
N ARG A 106 -20.70 12.39 -3.89
CA ARG A 106 -21.29 11.18 -4.43
C ARG A 106 -21.94 11.43 -5.78
N PHE A 107 -22.71 12.51 -5.90
CA PHE A 107 -23.36 12.90 -7.15
C PHE A 107 -22.34 13.09 -8.28
N LEU A 108 -21.23 13.80 -8.03
CA LEU A 108 -20.18 14.07 -9.01
C LEU A 108 -19.40 12.80 -9.40
N ILE A 109 -19.06 11.94 -8.43
CA ILE A 109 -18.37 10.66 -8.69
C ILE A 109 -19.25 9.74 -9.55
N GLU A 110 -20.56 9.70 -9.30
CA GLU A 110 -21.51 8.92 -10.10
C GLU A 110 -21.59 9.39 -11.57
N ARG A 111 -21.23 10.65 -11.86
CA ARG A 111 -21.10 11.19 -13.24
C ARG A 111 -19.69 11.00 -13.82
N GLY A 112 -18.80 10.31 -13.12
CA GLY A 112 -17.45 10.03 -13.59
C GLY A 112 -16.44 11.15 -13.34
N VAL A 113 -16.77 12.15 -12.50
CA VAL A 113 -15.82 13.18 -12.09
C VAL A 113 -14.73 12.55 -11.21
N HIS A 114 -13.47 12.87 -11.50
CA HIS A 114 -12.34 12.31 -10.76
C HIS A 114 -12.32 12.77 -9.30
N ASN A 115 -11.94 11.88 -8.37
CA ASN A 115 -11.94 12.17 -6.93
C ASN A 115 -11.11 13.42 -6.57
N ASP A 116 -10.01 13.67 -7.28
CA ASP A 116 -9.17 14.84 -7.05
C ASP A 116 -9.91 16.14 -7.41
N THR A 117 -10.64 16.13 -8.53
CA THR A 117 -11.48 17.25 -8.98
C THR A 117 -12.64 17.46 -8.00
N VAL A 118 -13.31 16.40 -7.57
CA VAL A 118 -14.38 16.48 -6.57
C VAL A 118 -13.87 17.08 -5.26
N SER A 119 -12.69 16.66 -4.81
CA SER A 119 -12.07 17.17 -3.58
C SER A 119 -11.71 18.65 -3.71
N ALA A 120 -11.22 19.09 -4.87
CA ALA A 120 -10.92 20.49 -5.15
C ALA A 120 -12.18 21.38 -5.16
N ILE A 121 -13.26 20.89 -5.78
CA ILE A 121 -14.57 21.58 -5.78
C ILE A 121 -15.08 21.72 -4.35
N LEU A 122 -15.11 20.64 -3.58
CA LEU A 122 -15.56 20.69 -2.18
C LEU A 122 -14.72 21.63 -1.32
N ALA A 123 -13.40 21.66 -1.53
CA ALA A 123 -12.52 22.57 -0.80
C ALA A 123 -12.87 24.04 -1.11
N GLY A 124 -13.05 24.39 -2.39
CA GLY A 124 -13.48 25.73 -2.79
C GLY A 124 -14.83 26.13 -2.19
N LEU A 125 -15.82 25.23 -2.24
CA LEU A 125 -17.14 25.48 -1.67
C LEU A 125 -17.11 25.78 -0.16
N MET A 126 -16.18 25.18 0.59
CA MET A 126 -16.06 25.39 2.03
C MET A 126 -15.41 26.73 2.40
N GLU A 127 -14.74 27.39 1.46
CA GLU A 127 -14.07 28.68 1.65
C GLU A 127 -14.99 29.87 1.35
N GLU A 128 -16.06 29.67 0.59
CA GLU A 128 -16.95 30.75 0.17
C GLU A 128 -17.93 31.22 1.24
N GLU A 129 -18.20 32.53 1.24
CA GLU A 129 -19.09 33.20 2.20
C GLU A 129 -20.50 33.46 1.66
N ASN A 130 -20.69 33.40 0.33
CA ASN A 130 -21.95 33.70 -0.34
C ASN A 130 -22.47 32.52 -1.16
N GLU A 131 -23.78 32.37 -1.19
CA GLU A 131 -24.47 31.35 -1.97
C GLU A 131 -24.25 31.51 -3.49
N THR A 132 -24.18 32.75 -3.97
CA THR A 132 -23.91 33.05 -5.39
C THR A 132 -22.55 32.54 -5.83
N ASP A 133 -21.56 32.62 -4.95
CA ASP A 133 -20.18 32.24 -5.24
C ASP A 133 -20.04 30.71 -5.22
N VAL A 134 -20.76 30.04 -4.30
CA VAL A 134 -20.94 28.58 -4.28
C VAL A 134 -21.51 28.06 -5.61
N GLN A 135 -22.56 28.71 -6.14
CA GLN A 135 -23.14 28.32 -7.43
C GLN A 135 -22.17 28.59 -8.59
N ALA A 136 -21.45 29.72 -8.54
CA ALA A 136 -20.46 30.09 -9.55
C ALA A 136 -19.28 29.11 -9.61
N ILE A 137 -18.86 28.53 -8.48
CA ILE A 137 -17.84 27.46 -8.45
C ILE A 137 -18.31 26.24 -9.21
N ILE A 138 -19.57 25.84 -9.07
CA ILE A 138 -20.14 24.69 -9.78
C ILE A 138 -20.26 24.98 -11.29
N ASP A 139 -20.63 26.21 -11.66
CA ASP A 139 -20.62 26.64 -13.07
C ASP A 139 -19.22 26.58 -13.67
N ALA A 140 -18.21 27.12 -12.97
CA ALA A 140 -16.81 27.06 -13.42
C ALA A 140 -16.27 25.62 -13.47
N ALA A 141 -16.70 24.77 -12.54
CA ALA A 141 -16.34 23.36 -12.54
C ALA A 141 -16.96 22.61 -13.72
N ALA A 142 -18.18 22.94 -14.13
CA ALA A 142 -18.84 22.33 -15.29
C ALA A 142 -18.15 22.66 -16.62
N ASP A 143 -17.46 23.80 -16.70
CA ASP A 143 -16.63 24.17 -17.86
C ASP A 143 -15.25 23.48 -17.87
N THR A 144 -14.91 22.73 -16.81
CA THR A 144 -13.61 22.08 -16.67
C THR A 144 -13.56 20.74 -17.40
N PRO A 145 -12.47 20.42 -18.14
CA PRO A 145 -12.30 19.12 -18.77
C PRO A 145 -12.43 17.96 -17.77
N GLY A 146 -13.35 17.03 -18.04
CA GLY A 146 -13.62 15.88 -17.16
C GLY A 146 -14.79 16.06 -16.19
N VAL A 147 -15.50 17.19 -16.25
CA VAL A 147 -16.78 17.41 -15.57
C VAL A 147 -17.84 17.70 -16.64
N ASP A 148 -18.61 16.69 -17.02
CA ASP A 148 -19.66 16.84 -18.04
C ASP A 148 -21.02 17.01 -17.36
N LEU A 149 -21.24 18.18 -16.76
CA LEU A 149 -22.51 18.54 -16.10
C LEU A 149 -23.27 19.50 -16.99
N THR A 150 -24.41 19.07 -17.52
CA THR A 150 -25.24 19.93 -18.41
C THR A 150 -26.71 19.94 -18.00
N GLY A 151 -27.39 21.06 -18.26
CA GLY A 151 -28.82 21.24 -18.06
C GLY A 151 -29.29 20.89 -16.65
N ALA A 152 -30.15 19.86 -16.53
CA ALA A 152 -30.73 19.47 -15.25
C ALA A 152 -29.72 18.91 -14.24
N GLU A 153 -28.59 18.34 -14.71
CA GLU A 153 -27.57 17.82 -13.81
C GLU A 153 -26.74 18.92 -13.16
N LEU A 154 -26.47 19.98 -13.92
CA LEU A 154 -25.80 21.18 -13.43
C LEU A 154 -26.63 21.86 -12.34
N GLU A 155 -27.92 22.08 -12.60
CA GLU A 155 -28.83 22.68 -11.62
C GLU A 155 -28.96 21.84 -10.36
N LYS A 156 -28.98 20.51 -10.50
CA LYS A 156 -28.97 19.60 -9.34
C LYS A 156 -27.67 19.66 -8.56
N ALA A 157 -26.51 19.77 -9.24
CA ALA A 157 -25.21 19.93 -8.58
C ALA A 157 -25.14 21.25 -7.80
N LYS A 158 -25.65 22.35 -8.37
CA LYS A 158 -25.75 23.65 -7.69
C LYS A 158 -26.59 23.56 -6.44
N GLN A 159 -27.76 22.95 -6.53
CA GLN A 159 -28.65 22.82 -5.38
C GLN A 159 -28.01 21.98 -4.26
N LEU A 160 -27.38 20.85 -4.62
CA LEU A 160 -26.65 20.03 -3.66
C LEU A 160 -25.46 20.77 -3.02
N ALA A 161 -24.75 21.61 -3.78
CA ALA A 161 -23.66 22.44 -3.26
C ALA A 161 -24.16 23.46 -2.23
N VAL A 162 -25.26 24.14 -2.53
CA VAL A 162 -25.89 25.10 -1.61
C VAL A 162 -26.40 24.41 -0.35
N ASP A 163 -27.04 23.25 -0.47
CA ASP A 163 -27.53 22.47 0.66
C ASP A 163 -26.39 22.03 1.60
N GLU A 164 -25.29 21.55 1.03
CA GLU A 164 -24.11 21.16 1.81
C GLU A 164 -23.45 22.35 2.50
N TRP A 165 -23.25 23.44 1.77
CA TRP A 165 -22.68 24.66 2.31
C TRP A 165 -23.50 25.21 3.48
N ASN A 166 -24.83 25.26 3.34
CA ASN A 166 -25.75 25.66 4.40
C ASN A 166 -25.67 24.74 5.62
N ASN A 167 -25.61 23.42 5.42
CA ASN A 167 -25.52 22.46 6.52
C ASN A 167 -24.21 22.60 7.30
N VAL A 168 -23.09 22.83 6.60
CA VAL A 168 -21.78 23.04 7.24
C VAL A 168 -21.78 24.33 8.06
N ARG A 169 -22.36 25.42 7.56
CA ARG A 169 -22.43 26.70 8.30
C ARG A 169 -23.33 26.60 9.53
N ARG A 170 -24.52 25.99 9.41
CA ARG A 170 -25.39 25.76 10.57
C ARG A 170 -24.70 25.02 11.70
N PHE A 171 -23.84 24.04 11.37
CA PHE A 171 -23.08 23.29 12.36
C PHE A 171 -21.93 24.09 12.99
N ARG A 172 -21.38 25.12 12.31
CA ARG A 172 -20.36 26.01 12.87
C ARG A 172 -20.92 27.04 13.85
N GLU A 173 -22.20 27.36 13.74
CA GLU A 173 -22.89 28.37 14.58
C GLU A 173 -23.51 27.77 15.85
N THR A 174 -23.55 26.44 15.98
CA THR A 174 -24.00 25.70 17.17
C THR A 174 -22.83 25.20 18.00
#